data_AF-X0V9I8-F1
#
_entry.id   AF-X0V9I8-F1
#
_cell.length_a   1.000
_cell.length_b   1.000
_cell.length_c   1.000
_cell.angle_alpha   90.00
_cell.angle_beta   90.00
_cell.angle_gamma   90.00
#
_symmetry.space_group_name_H-M   'P 1'
#
loop_
_entity.id
_entity.type
_entity.pdbx_description
1 polymer ?
#
loop_
_entity_poly.entity_id
_entity_poly.type
_entity_poly.pdbx_seq_one_letter_code
_entity_poly.pdbx_strand_id
1 'polypeptide(L)'
;MCIAILSEYNVPLPTKEVMKRCYKNNSDGVGYAFLTKDDKWSVKKGLQTWDTFWESWEKENFVPENTVIIHFRVGTSGAKLDNG
;
A
#
# COMPACT_ATOMS: atom_id res chain seq x y z
N MET A 1 2.91 -15.77 1.03
CA MET A 1 3.02 -14.95 2.25
C MET A 1 3.01 -13.49 1.84
N CYS A 2 2.06 -12.70 2.36
CA CYS A 2 1.94 -11.27 2.05
C CYS A 2 3.11 -10.45 2.63
N ILE A 3 3.28 -9.22 2.15
CA ILE A 3 4.23 -8.25 2.73
C ILE A 3 3.44 -7.10 3.35
N ALA A 4 3.78 -6.74 4.59
CA ALA A 4 3.27 -5.55 5.26
C ALA A 4 4.45 -4.64 5.66
N ILE A 5 4.27 -3.33 5.50
CA ILE A 5 5.22 -2.30 5.91
C ILE A 5 4.49 -1.37 6.89
N LEU A 6 5.12 -1.08 8.02
CA LEU A 6 4.69 -0.04 8.96
C LEU A 6 5.70 1.10 8.92
N SER A 7 5.23 2.32 8.67
CA SER A 7 5.96 3.56 8.92
C SER A 7 5.29 4.24 10.10
N GLU A 8 5.96 4.22 11.25
CA GLU A 8 5.48 4.90 12.46
C GLU A 8 5.69 6.41 12.36
N TYR A 9 5.12 7.16 13.30
CA TYR A 9 5.33 8.60 13.38
C TYR A 9 6.82 8.96 13.39
N ASN A 10 7.20 9.89 12.51
CA ASN A 10 8.56 10.39 12.33
C ASN A 10 9.57 9.33 11.84
N VAL A 11 9.10 8.23 11.26
CA VAL A 11 9.92 7.25 10.54
C VAL A 11 9.85 7.56 9.04
N PRO A 12 10.99 7.58 8.32
CA PRO A 12 10.98 7.76 6.87
C PRO A 12 10.08 6.76 6.16
N LEU A 13 9.24 7.26 5.27
CA LEU A 13 8.41 6.44 4.40
C LEU A 13 9.29 5.53 3.52
N PRO A 14 8.81 4.33 3.13
CA PRO A 14 9.53 3.50 2.19
C PRO A 14 9.71 4.24 0.87
N THR A 15 10.81 3.98 0.16
CA THR A 15 11.00 4.59 -1.16
C THR A 15 10.08 3.94 -2.20
N LYS A 16 9.89 4.63 -3.34
CA LYS A 16 9.18 4.09 -4.50
C LYS A 16 9.75 2.74 -4.93
N GLU A 17 11.07 2.59 -4.92
CA GLU A 17 11.77 1.36 -5.30
C GLU A 17 11.49 0.22 -4.33
N VAL A 18 11.50 0.49 -3.02
CA VAL A 18 11.15 -0.50 -2.00
C VAL A 18 9.72 -0.98 -2.20
N MET A 19 8.77 -0.05 -2.33
CA MET A 19 7.37 -0.38 -2.57
C MET A 19 7.16 -1.14 -3.89
N LYS A 20 7.85 -0.74 -4.96
CA LYS A 20 7.74 -1.41 -6.27
C LYS A 20 8.29 -2.83 -6.24
N ARG A 21 9.37 -3.05 -5.48
CA ARG A 21 9.91 -4.40 -5.23
C ARG A 21 8.92 -5.26 -4.44
N CYS A 22 8.31 -4.72 -3.39
CA CYS A 22 7.31 -5.44 -2.60
C CYS A 22 6.08 -5.80 -3.46
N TYR A 23 5.58 -4.86 -4.26
CA TYR A 23 4.48 -5.12 -5.20
C TYR A 23 4.84 -6.20 -6.22
N LYS A 24 6.03 -6.15 -6.83
CA LYS A 24 6.46 -7.16 -7.82
C LYS A 24 6.46 -8.58 -7.26
N ASN A 25 6.78 -8.74 -5.98
CA ASN A 25 6.77 -10.04 -5.31
C ASN A 25 5.38 -10.47 -4.82
N ASN A 26 4.44 -9.52 -4.70
CA ASN A 26 3.12 -9.70 -4.11
C ASN A 26 2.08 -8.85 -4.87
N SER A 27 1.86 -9.18 -6.14
CA SER A 27 1.13 -8.33 -7.09
C SER A 27 -0.38 -8.61 -7.17
N ASP A 28 -0.93 -9.49 -6.32
CA ASP A 28 -2.35 -9.86 -6.39
C ASP A 28 -3.28 -8.81 -5.76
N GLY A 29 -2.69 -7.73 -5.24
CA GLY A 29 -3.39 -6.53 -4.79
C GLY A 29 -2.57 -5.75 -3.79
N VAL A 30 -2.79 -4.45 -3.72
CA VAL A 30 -2.16 -3.57 -2.73
C VAL A 30 -3.20 -2.65 -2.10
N GLY A 31 -2.92 -2.26 -0.86
CA GLY A 31 -3.67 -1.23 -0.15
C GLY A 31 -2.81 -0.59 0.92
N TYR A 32 -3.26 0.54 1.44
CA TYR A 32 -2.62 1.23 2.54
C TYR A 32 -3.66 1.80 3.50
N ALA A 33 -3.24 1.98 4.74
CA ALA A 33 -4.01 2.64 5.78
C ALA A 33 -3.13 3.72 6.41
N PHE A 34 -3.73 4.82 6.84
CA PHE A 34 -3.01 5.90 7.49
C PHE A 34 -3.85 6.56 8.56
N LEU A 35 -3.18 7.10 9.58
CA LEU A 35 -3.82 7.89 10.62
C LEU A 35 -4.05 9.32 10.11
N THR A 36 -5.30 9.78 10.13
CA THR A 36 -5.67 11.14 9.79
C THR A 36 -5.35 12.10 10.94
N LYS A 37 -5.46 13.41 10.68
CA LYS A 37 -5.30 14.46 11.70
C LYS A 37 -6.32 14.38 12.85
N ASP A 38 -7.42 13.67 12.65
CA ASP A 38 -8.48 13.47 13.65
C ASP A 38 -8.31 12.14 14.41
N ASP A 39 -7.11 11.55 14.39
CA ASP A 39 -6.79 10.25 14.99
C ASP A 39 -7.69 9.09 14.52
N LYS A 40 -8.12 9.13 13.26
CA LYS A 40 -8.92 8.08 12.62
C LYS A 40 -8.11 7.35 11.57
N TRP A 41 -8.33 6.05 11.45
CA TRP A 41 -7.74 5.27 10.37
C TRP A 41 -8.54 5.46 9.07
N SER A 42 -7.89 6.00 8.05
CA SER A 42 -8.35 5.97 6.67
C SER A 42 -7.72 4.78 5.97
N VAL A 43 -8.50 4.08 5.13
CA VAL A 43 -8.04 2.86 4.47
C VAL A 43 -8.40 2.88 2.99
N LYS A 44 -7.39 2.64 2.14
CA LYS A 44 -7.51 2.50 0.69
C LYS A 44 -7.14 1.07 0.29
N LYS A 45 -8.08 0.34 -0.30
CA LYS A 45 -7.92 -1.06 -0.73
C LYS A 45 -8.38 -1.21 -2.19
N GLY A 46 -8.06 -2.36 -2.79
CA GLY A 46 -8.51 -2.69 -4.15
C GLY A 46 -7.69 -2.03 -5.25
N LEU A 47 -6.48 -1.55 -4.93
CA LEU A 47 -5.54 -1.01 -5.91
C LEU A 47 -4.85 -2.22 -6.56
N GLN A 48 -5.35 -2.63 -7.73
CA GLN A 48 -4.95 -3.89 -8.37
C GLN A 48 -3.69 -3.77 -9.23
N THR A 49 -3.31 -2.55 -9.60
CA THR A 49 -2.12 -2.29 -10.42
C THR A 49 -1.13 -1.41 -9.68
N TRP A 50 0.15 -1.48 -10.06
CA TRP A 50 1.17 -0.58 -9.53
C TRP A 50 0.82 0.89 -9.79
N ASP A 51 0.32 1.21 -10.98
CA ASP A 51 0.04 2.60 -11.37
C ASP A 51 -1.14 3.17 -10.57
N THR A 52 -2.25 2.42 -10.44
CA THR A 52 -3.39 2.83 -9.59
C THR A 52 -2.98 3.02 -8.14
N PHE A 53 -2.09 2.16 -7.63
CA PHE A 53 -1.52 2.31 -6.30
C PHE A 53 -0.67 3.57 -6.18
N TRP A 54 0.26 3.78 -7.11
CA TRP A 54 1.20 4.89 -7.06
C TRP A 54 0.50 6.24 -7.19
N GLU A 55 -0.45 6.36 -8.11
CA GLU A 55 -1.28 7.55 -8.26
C GLU A 55 -2.12 7.83 -7.00
N SER A 56 -2.67 6.80 -6.36
CA SER A 56 -3.41 6.96 -5.10
C SER A 56 -2.48 7.41 -3.97
N TRP A 57 -1.30 6.80 -3.87
CA TRP A 57 -0.29 7.12 -2.86
C TRP A 57 0.22 8.57 -2.98
N GLU A 58 0.55 9.03 -4.19
CA GLU A 58 1.04 10.39 -4.41
C GLU A 58 0.01 11.46 -4.05
N LYS A 59 -1.29 11.18 -4.24
CA LYS A 59 -2.37 12.12 -3.87
C LYS A 59 -2.47 12.37 -2.37
N GLU A 60 -2.01 11.44 -1.53
CA GLU A 60 -2.06 11.61 -0.08
C GLU A 60 -0.99 12.60 0.42
N ASN A 61 0.07 12.86 -0.36
CA ASN A 61 1.19 13.74 0.02
C ASN A 61 1.79 13.39 1.40
N PHE A 62 2.01 12.09 1.65
CA PHE A 62 2.53 11.64 2.94
C PHE A 62 3.91 12.23 3.26
N VAL A 63 4.07 12.58 4.53
CA VAL A 63 5.31 13.03 5.16
C VAL A 63 5.68 12.09 6.32
N PRO A 64 6.91 12.12 6.86
CA PRO A 64 7.31 11.24 7.96
C PRO A 64 6.39 11.29 9.20
N GLU A 65 5.65 12.39 9.41
CA GLU A 65 4.70 12.54 10.50
C GLU A 65 3.40 11.74 10.30
N ASN A 66 3.17 11.18 9.11
CA ASN A 66 2.06 10.28 8.88
C ASN A 66 2.42 8.85 9.32
N THR A 67 1.61 8.29 10.23
CA THR A 67 1.66 6.85 10.49
C THR A 67 0.93 6.12 9.36
N VAL A 68 1.64 5.26 8.64
CA VAL A 68 1.15 4.57 7.45
C VAL A 68 1.45 3.07 7.51
N ILE A 69 0.48 2.26 7.10
CA ILE A 69 0.59 0.82 6.92
C ILE A 69 0.37 0.52 5.45
N ILE A 70 1.25 -0.25 4.82
CA ILE A 70 1.11 -0.71 3.43
C ILE A 70 1.03 -2.23 3.44
N HIS A 71 0.12 -2.80 2.66
CA HIS A 71 -0.07 -4.24 2.55
C HIS A 71 -0.10 -4.67 1.09
N PHE A 72 0.83 -5.55 0.71
CA PHE A 72 0.93 -6.19 -0.60
C PHE A 72 0.50 -7.65 -0.49
N ARG A 73 -0.54 -8.02 -1.23
CA ARG A 73 -1.19 -9.32 -1.18
C ARG A 73 -0.55 -10.29 -2.18
N VAL A 74 -0.33 -11.53 -1.75
CA VAL A 74 -0.17 -12.67 -2.66
C VAL A 74 -1.31 -13.65 -2.41
N GLY A 75 -2.07 -13.96 -3.45
CA GLY A 75 -3.12 -14.96 -3.46
C GLY A 75 -2.50 -16.32 -3.79
N THR A 76 -2.49 -17.23 -2.82
CA THR A 76 -2.12 -18.63 -3.06
C THR A 76 -3.32 -19.49 -3.46
N SER A 77 -4.53 -18.94 -3.37
CA SER A 77 -5.80 -19.59 -3.71
C SER A 77 -6.92 -18.53 -3.79
N GLY A 78 -7.72 -18.60 -4.86
CA GLY A 78 -8.73 -17.61 -5.25
C GLY A 78 -8.61 -17.31 -6.75
N ALA A 79 -9.74 -17.31 -7.47
CA ALA A 79 -9.72 -16.99 -8.90
C ALA A 79 -9.09 -15.61 -9.12
N LYS A 80 -8.09 -15.55 -10.00
CA LYS A 80 -7.67 -14.27 -10.57
C LYS A 80 -8.87 -13.81 -11.39
N LEU A 81 -9.39 -12.62 -11.10
CA LEU A 81 -10.42 -12.03 -11.95
C LEU A 81 -9.79 -11.91 -13.34
N ASP A 82 -10.33 -12.67 -14.28
CA ASP A 82 -10.03 -12.60 -15.69
C ASP A 82 -10.58 -11.26 -16.18
N ASN A 83 -9.68 -10.32 -16.44
CA ASN A 83 -10.05 -9.17 -17.26
C ASN A 83 -10.12 -9.70 -18.69
N GLY A 84 -11.30 -10.21 -19.06
CA GLY A 84 -11.63 -10.67 -20.41
C GLY A 84 -11.29 -9.66 -21.49
#